data_AF-A0A0D2X104-F1
#
_entry.id   AF-A0A0D2X104-F1
#
_cell.length_a   1.000
_cell.length_b   1.000
_cell.length_c   1.000
_cell.angle_alpha   90.00
_cell.angle_beta   90.00
_cell.angle_gamma   90.00
#
_symmetry.space_group_name_H-M   'P 1'
#
loop_
_entity.id
_entity.type
_entity.pdbx_description
1 polymer ?
#
loop_
_entity_poly.entity_id
_entity_poly.type
_entity_poly.pdbx_seq_one_letter_code
_entity_poly.pdbx_strand_id
1 'polypeptide(L)'
;MSQLQRRSAQVAVDEDDDMNNKGYVWEQQYERTWDVLQEDAQGSLRASVEEHERAKRRRFKTQVQGVRRGMMRHLTIILDMSSRMDDPDLKPTRLEHSIRLLEQFVPEFFDQNPISQLNFIISRDAKAERISELGGNPAKHLESLRKKASTAGEISLQNSLELARESLRLMPSHTSKEVLIIMGGLASCDPGDIFQTISLLELDNIHCSVIGLSAEVRICKYLAEKTKGVHNVIIDESHFRDMLFQHITPPPASSRTEALLIRMGFPRQNLSKAATLCACHKLFRAGGYICPQCKAKCCELPTTCAVCGLTLVSSPHLARSYHHLFPLAPFREVPLAHPPADANGLLAGLVANSTTLALHPSCRGCSKPTATMRSAFQCPTCCHVYCLDCDIFIHDTLHTCPSCVALLDGSAVANGGESSSQVSSQH
;
A
#
# COMPACT_ATOMS: atom_id res chain seq x y z
N MET A 1 -93.66 41.97 -2.72
CA MET A 1 -94.12 40.74 -3.41
C MET A 1 -92.88 39.90 -3.68
N SER A 2 -92.75 38.62 -3.41
CA SER A 2 -93.50 37.60 -2.70
C SER A 2 -92.65 36.32 -2.88
N GLN A 3 -92.46 35.55 -1.81
CA GLN A 3 -92.06 34.13 -1.81
C GLN A 3 -90.60 33.80 -2.19
N LEU A 4 -89.77 33.28 -1.28
CA LEU A 4 -89.75 31.92 -0.69
C LEU A 4 -89.34 30.82 -1.68
N GLN A 5 -88.12 30.27 -1.50
CA GLN A 5 -87.85 28.87 -1.11
C GLN A 5 -86.34 28.61 -1.24
N ARG A 6 -85.59 28.51 -0.13
CA ARG A 6 -85.41 27.31 0.72
C ARG A 6 -84.74 26.14 -0.02
N ARG A 7 -83.44 25.92 0.28
CA ARG A 7 -82.93 24.81 1.12
C ARG A 7 -81.40 24.75 0.92
N SER A 8 -80.55 25.29 1.81
CA SER A 8 -80.17 24.82 3.16
C SER A 8 -79.76 23.35 3.24
N ALA A 9 -78.45 23.10 3.34
CA ALA A 9 -77.85 22.17 4.31
C ALA A 9 -76.30 22.31 4.36
N GLN A 10 -75.81 22.89 5.48
CA GLN A 10 -74.49 22.73 6.14
C GLN A 10 -73.23 23.04 5.29
N VAL A 11 -72.54 24.19 5.36
CA VAL A 11 -72.00 25.02 6.47
C VAL A 11 -71.16 24.25 7.49
N ALA A 12 -69.85 24.53 7.37
CA ALA A 12 -68.72 24.18 8.19
C ALA A 12 -68.71 24.85 9.56
N VAL A 13 -68.23 24.11 10.56
CA VAL A 13 -67.32 24.48 11.68
C VAL A 13 -66.87 23.11 12.24
N ASP A 14 -65.61 22.77 12.54
CA ASP A 14 -64.54 23.53 13.16
C ASP A 14 -63.17 23.07 12.60
N GLU A 15 -62.36 24.01 12.10
CA GLU A 15 -60.90 23.90 12.09
C GLU A 15 -60.44 24.52 13.41
N ASP A 16 -60.02 23.68 14.36
CA ASP A 16 -59.03 23.96 15.43
C ASP A 16 -59.03 22.79 16.41
N ASP A 17 -58.15 21.80 16.20
CA ASP A 17 -57.47 20.99 17.25
C ASP A 17 -56.78 19.74 16.69
N ASP A 18 -55.73 19.91 15.87
CA ASP A 18 -54.67 18.86 15.81
C ASP A 18 -53.28 19.41 15.42
N MET A 19 -52.93 20.57 15.99
CA MET A 19 -51.59 21.16 15.90
C MET A 19 -50.86 21.09 17.24
N ASN A 20 -50.94 19.95 17.93
CA ASN A 20 -50.10 19.73 19.11
C ASN A 20 -49.89 18.26 19.48
N ASN A 21 -49.34 17.43 18.58
CA ASN A 21 -48.56 16.26 19.01
C ASN A 21 -47.66 15.61 17.93
N LYS A 22 -46.95 16.38 17.12
CA LYS A 22 -45.75 15.84 16.44
C LYS A 22 -44.59 16.06 17.36
N GLY A 23 -44.35 15.07 18.22
CA GLY A 23 -43.19 15.07 19.10
C GLY A 23 -41.90 15.34 18.31
N TYR A 24 -40.93 15.93 18.98
CA TYR A 24 -39.64 16.24 18.37
C TYR A 24 -39.03 14.95 17.78
N VAL A 25 -38.17 15.08 16.75
CA VAL A 25 -37.54 13.92 16.07
C VAL A 25 -36.82 12.95 17.05
N TRP A 26 -36.40 13.43 18.23
CA TRP A 26 -35.80 12.63 19.29
C TRP A 26 -36.81 11.97 20.27
N GLU A 27 -38.09 12.31 20.18
CA GLU A 27 -39.22 11.68 20.88
C GLU A 27 -39.81 10.50 20.09
N GLN A 28 -39.37 10.29 18.84
CA GLN A 28 -39.66 9.07 18.09
C GLN A 28 -38.92 7.89 18.73
N GLN A 29 -39.61 6.75 18.88
CA GLN A 29 -38.97 5.49 19.31
C GLN A 29 -37.77 5.21 18.40
N TYR A 30 -36.65 4.80 19.02
CA TYR A 30 -35.42 4.40 18.34
C TYR A 30 -35.71 3.39 17.22
N GLU A 31 -35.87 3.85 15.99
CA GLU A 31 -35.89 2.98 14.82
C GLU A 31 -34.52 2.34 14.74
N ARG A 32 -34.47 1.01 14.86
CA ARG A 32 -33.21 0.28 14.84
C ARG A 32 -32.65 0.45 13.44
N THR A 33 -31.51 1.12 13.32
CA THR A 33 -30.76 1.29 12.06
C THR A 33 -30.44 -0.04 11.35
N TRP A 34 -30.57 -1.16 12.05
CA TRP A 34 -30.43 -2.53 11.54
C TRP A 34 -31.64 -3.03 10.74
N ASP A 35 -32.81 -2.40 10.83
CA ASP A 35 -34.01 -2.78 10.05
C ASP A 35 -33.89 -2.38 8.56
N VAL A 36 -32.93 -1.52 8.22
CA VAL A 36 -32.62 -1.08 6.84
C VAL A 36 -31.58 -2.00 6.17
N LEU A 37 -30.88 -2.83 6.93
CA LEU A 37 -29.96 -3.83 6.39
C LEU A 37 -30.77 -5.02 5.84
N GLN A 38 -31.11 -4.96 4.55
CA GLN A 38 -31.75 -6.07 3.86
C GLN A 38 -30.80 -7.27 3.75
N GLU A 39 -31.22 -8.39 4.31
CA GLU A 39 -30.60 -9.69 4.10
C GLU A 39 -31.11 -10.30 2.78
N ASP A 40 -30.21 -10.83 1.94
CA ASP A 40 -30.61 -11.66 0.80
C ASP A 40 -31.28 -12.96 1.28
N ALA A 41 -31.96 -13.70 0.39
CA ALA A 41 -32.66 -14.97 0.67
C ALA A 41 -31.79 -16.11 1.29
N GLN A 42 -30.48 -15.89 1.48
CA GLN A 42 -29.54 -16.79 2.14
C GLN A 42 -28.97 -16.24 3.47
N GLY A 43 -29.46 -15.10 3.97
CA GLY A 43 -29.09 -14.56 5.29
C GLY A 43 -27.63 -14.06 5.40
N SER A 44 -27.04 -13.55 4.31
CA SER A 44 -25.63 -13.14 4.27
C SER A 44 -25.47 -11.67 3.89
N LEU A 45 -24.82 -10.88 4.76
CA LEU A 45 -24.49 -9.47 4.55
C LEU A 45 -23.31 -9.33 3.56
N ARG A 46 -23.59 -9.27 2.26
CA ARG A 46 -22.56 -9.27 1.19
C ARG A 46 -22.09 -7.89 0.73
N ALA A 47 -22.83 -6.82 1.02
CA ALA A 47 -22.53 -5.47 0.52
C ALA A 47 -21.15 -4.93 0.95
N SER A 48 -20.73 -5.20 2.19
CA SER A 48 -19.46 -4.69 2.75
C SER A 48 -18.22 -5.35 2.14
N VAL A 49 -18.30 -6.63 1.76
CA VAL A 49 -17.18 -7.35 1.12
C VAL A 49 -16.95 -6.81 -0.29
N GLU A 50 -18.04 -6.55 -1.03
CA GLU A 50 -17.95 -6.01 -2.39
C GLU A 50 -17.36 -4.59 -2.42
N GLU A 51 -17.64 -3.76 -1.41
CA GLU A 51 -17.04 -2.43 -1.31
C GLU A 51 -15.53 -2.50 -1.09
N HIS A 52 -15.07 -3.41 -0.23
CA HIS A 52 -13.64 -3.62 0.02
C HIS A 52 -12.90 -4.14 -1.23
N GLU A 53 -13.49 -5.08 -1.97
CA GLU A 53 -12.93 -5.59 -3.23
C GLU A 53 -12.90 -4.53 -4.33
N ARG A 54 -13.96 -3.72 -4.46
CA ARG A 54 -13.98 -2.57 -5.38
C ARG A 54 -12.92 -1.52 -5.00
N ALA A 55 -12.71 -1.27 -3.70
CA ALA A 55 -11.70 -0.34 -3.21
C ALA A 55 -10.28 -0.80 -3.57
N LYS A 56 -9.96 -2.09 -3.37
CA LYS A 56 -8.67 -2.67 -3.81
C LYS A 56 -8.47 -2.51 -5.31
N ARG A 57 -9.50 -2.77 -6.11
CA ARG A 57 -9.42 -2.67 -7.57
C ARG A 57 -9.25 -1.22 -8.07
N ARG A 58 -9.86 -0.24 -7.39
CA ARG A 58 -9.63 1.18 -7.70
C ARG A 58 -8.14 1.53 -7.57
N ARG A 59 -7.39 0.92 -6.65
CA ARG A 59 -5.95 1.17 -6.48
C ARG A 59 -5.13 0.75 -7.70
N PHE A 60 -5.41 -0.41 -8.29
CA PHE A 60 -4.70 -0.86 -9.49
C PHE A 60 -4.94 0.07 -10.68
N LYS A 61 -6.15 0.63 -10.81
CA LYS A 61 -6.46 1.61 -11.88
C LYS A 61 -5.73 2.94 -11.71
N THR A 62 -5.44 3.33 -10.47
CA THR A 62 -4.74 4.59 -10.16
C THR A 62 -3.22 4.47 -10.30
N GLN A 63 -2.66 3.26 -10.46
CA GLN A 63 -1.22 3.11 -10.67
C GLN A 63 -0.81 3.67 -12.05
N VAL A 64 -0.04 4.76 -12.01
CA VAL A 64 0.52 5.38 -13.20
C VAL A 64 1.66 4.49 -13.76
N GLN A 65 1.52 4.08 -15.02
CA GLN A 65 2.53 3.31 -15.74
C GLN A 65 3.57 4.22 -16.41
N GLY A 66 4.78 3.71 -16.63
CA GLY A 66 5.81 4.40 -17.42
C GLY A 66 6.50 5.57 -16.70
N VAL A 67 6.40 5.66 -15.37
CA VAL A 67 7.05 6.72 -14.59
C VAL A 67 8.36 6.20 -14.01
N ARG A 68 9.39 7.07 -13.99
CA ARG A 68 10.64 6.78 -13.26
C ARG A 68 10.34 6.66 -11.77
N ARG A 69 10.93 5.69 -11.09
CA ARG A 69 10.74 5.45 -9.65
C ARG A 69 12.09 5.42 -8.94
N GLY A 70 12.13 5.92 -7.71
CA GLY A 70 13.31 5.82 -6.85
C GLY A 70 13.41 4.43 -6.22
N MET A 71 14.25 3.55 -6.77
CA MET A 71 14.39 2.17 -6.26
C MET A 71 15.22 2.10 -4.96
N MET A 72 16.22 2.96 -4.80
CA MET A 72 17.00 3.05 -3.57
C MET A 72 16.36 4.09 -2.66
N ARG A 73 15.68 3.60 -1.62
CA ARG A 73 14.91 4.44 -0.71
C ARG A 73 15.55 4.46 0.66
N HIS A 74 15.57 5.65 1.27
CA HIS A 74 15.92 5.84 2.66
C HIS A 74 14.68 6.38 3.37
N LEU A 75 13.98 5.48 4.04
CA LEU A 75 12.74 5.78 4.74
C LEU A 75 13.00 5.95 6.24
N THR A 76 12.70 7.14 6.75
CA THR A 76 12.68 7.43 8.19
C THR A 76 11.25 7.40 8.69
N ILE A 77 10.93 6.48 9.60
CA ILE A 77 9.61 6.43 10.22
C ILE A 77 9.66 7.15 11.57
N ILE A 78 8.88 8.22 11.71
CA ILE A 78 8.68 8.94 12.96
C ILE A 78 7.38 8.44 13.59
N LEU A 79 7.50 7.82 14.76
CA LEU A 79 6.36 7.34 15.53
C LEU A 79 6.09 8.28 16.72
N ASP A 80 4.87 8.79 16.79
CA ASP A 80 4.36 9.48 17.97
C ASP A 80 4.26 8.50 19.15
N MET A 81 4.87 8.85 20.28
CA MET A 81 4.78 8.17 21.57
C MET A 81 4.35 9.16 22.66
N SER A 82 3.50 10.13 22.31
CA SER A 82 2.84 11.03 23.25
C SER A 82 1.76 10.32 24.07
N SER A 83 1.27 10.99 25.11
CA SER A 83 0.16 10.51 25.94
C SER A 83 -1.14 10.23 25.15
N ARG A 84 -1.32 10.85 23.97
CA ARG A 84 -2.48 10.64 23.09
C ARG A 84 -2.48 9.28 22.39
N MET A 85 -1.37 8.56 22.43
CA MET A 85 -1.23 7.24 21.84
C MET A 85 -1.73 6.12 22.77
N ASP A 86 -2.05 6.43 24.03
CA ASP A 86 -2.70 5.50 24.95
C ASP A 86 -4.21 5.42 24.77
N ASP A 87 -4.80 6.34 24.01
CA ASP A 87 -6.23 6.35 23.76
C ASP A 87 -6.67 5.01 23.10
N PRO A 88 -7.77 4.39 23.58
CA PRO A 88 -8.24 3.07 23.12
C PRO A 88 -9.09 3.15 21.84
N ASP A 89 -8.81 4.12 20.97
CA ASP A 89 -9.52 4.35 19.69
C ASP A 89 -9.31 3.20 18.69
N LEU A 90 -8.08 2.69 18.65
CA LEU A 90 -7.70 1.46 17.94
C LEU A 90 -7.40 0.38 18.99
N LYS A 91 -7.82 -0.86 18.76
CA LYS A 91 -7.70 -1.91 19.78
C LYS A 91 -6.28 -2.51 19.79
N PRO A 92 -5.60 -2.63 20.97
CA PRO A 92 -6.03 -2.21 22.30
C PRO A 92 -5.78 -0.72 22.61
N THR A 93 -4.66 -0.17 22.15
CA THR A 93 -4.36 1.28 22.19
C THR A 93 -3.79 1.70 20.82
N ARG A 94 -3.83 3.00 20.51
CA ARG A 94 -3.25 3.54 19.27
C ARG A 94 -1.77 3.17 19.11
N LEU A 95 -0.98 3.22 20.18
CA LEU A 95 0.45 2.85 20.13
C LEU A 95 0.64 1.39 19.78
N GLU A 96 0.00 0.51 20.54
CA GLU A 96 0.16 -0.94 20.39
C GLU A 96 -0.34 -1.41 19.01
N HIS A 97 -1.46 -0.86 18.53
CA HIS A 97 -1.95 -1.13 17.18
C HIS A 97 -0.97 -0.64 16.11
N SER A 98 -0.43 0.58 16.26
CA SER A 98 0.58 1.13 15.34
C SER A 98 1.85 0.28 15.29
N ILE A 99 2.34 -0.18 16.45
CA ILE A 99 3.50 -1.09 16.53
C ILE A 99 3.20 -2.39 15.80
N ARG A 100 2.04 -3.03 16.03
CA ARG A 100 1.66 -4.28 15.33
C ARG A 100 1.59 -4.13 13.82
N LEU A 101 1.06 -3.00 13.32
CA LEU A 101 1.05 -2.72 11.89
C LEU A 101 2.47 -2.47 11.35
N LEU A 102 3.31 -1.77 12.10
CA LEU A 102 4.72 -1.59 11.75
C LEU A 102 5.50 -2.92 11.73
N GLU A 103 5.18 -3.86 12.63
CA GLU A 103 5.76 -5.20 12.65
C GLU A 103 5.41 -6.01 11.39
N GLN A 104 4.25 -5.77 10.78
CA GLN A 104 3.87 -6.35 9.49
C GLN A 104 4.46 -5.57 8.31
N PHE A 105 4.51 -4.24 8.42
CA PHE A 105 5.02 -3.36 7.38
C PHE A 105 6.51 -3.54 7.13
N VAL A 106 7.33 -3.68 8.17
CA VAL A 106 8.80 -3.74 8.02
C VAL A 106 9.24 -4.96 7.17
N PRO A 107 8.79 -6.20 7.45
CA PRO A 107 9.10 -7.34 6.60
C PRO A 107 8.61 -7.17 5.15
N GLU A 108 7.37 -6.72 4.96
CA GLU A 108 6.79 -6.51 3.63
C GLU A 108 7.56 -5.43 2.85
N PHE A 109 7.94 -4.35 3.53
CA PHE A 109 8.75 -3.27 2.96
C PHE A 109 10.09 -3.78 2.43
N PHE A 110 10.80 -4.60 3.21
CA PHE A 110 12.09 -5.18 2.80
C PHE A 110 11.96 -6.31 1.78
N ASP A 111 10.81 -6.99 1.71
CA ASP A 111 10.57 -8.00 0.68
C ASP A 111 10.44 -7.34 -0.70
N GLN A 112 9.59 -6.30 -0.80
CA GLN A 112 9.37 -5.54 -2.04
C GLN A 112 10.53 -4.61 -2.40
N ASN A 113 11.18 -4.02 -1.38
CA ASN A 113 12.28 -3.05 -1.52
C ASN A 113 13.55 -3.51 -0.77
N PRO A 114 14.27 -4.55 -1.22
CA PRO A 114 15.39 -5.09 -0.48
C PRO A 114 16.60 -4.15 -0.41
N ILE A 115 16.84 -3.32 -1.41
CA ILE A 115 17.97 -2.38 -1.43
C ILE A 115 17.73 -1.10 -0.63
N SER A 116 16.52 -0.92 -0.11
CA SER A 116 16.14 0.23 0.69
C SER A 116 16.68 0.10 2.11
N GLN A 117 16.77 1.24 2.80
CA GLN A 117 17.14 1.31 4.20
C GLN A 117 16.02 1.98 4.98
N LEU A 118 15.84 1.53 6.21
CA LEU A 118 14.84 2.05 7.11
C LEU A 118 15.52 2.52 8.40
N ASN A 119 14.99 3.57 9.02
CA ASN A 119 15.31 3.93 10.40
C ASN A 119 14.00 4.28 11.15
N PHE A 120 14.10 4.32 12.47
CA PHE A 120 12.98 4.69 13.34
C PHE A 120 13.40 5.80 14.30
N ILE A 121 12.54 6.81 14.40
CA ILE A 121 12.61 7.91 15.36
C ILE A 121 11.31 7.88 16.16
N ILE A 122 11.41 8.05 17.47
CA ILE A 122 10.24 8.22 18.34
C ILE A 122 10.21 9.66 18.83
N SER A 123 9.01 10.18 19.04
CA SER A 123 8.84 11.47 19.70
C SER A 123 7.99 11.31 20.95
N ARG A 124 8.55 11.73 22.09
CA ARG A 124 7.93 11.69 23.41
C ARG A 124 8.47 12.84 24.26
N ASP A 125 7.67 13.35 25.18
CA ASP A 125 8.06 14.41 26.11
C ASP A 125 8.72 15.63 25.42
N ALA A 126 8.13 16.08 24.31
CA ALA A 126 8.62 17.16 23.45
C ALA A 126 10.06 16.97 22.91
N LYS A 127 10.57 15.73 22.91
CA LYS A 127 11.89 15.36 22.42
C LYS A 127 11.78 14.31 21.32
N ALA A 128 12.83 14.22 20.51
CA ALA A 128 12.98 13.18 19.50
C ALA A 128 14.16 12.28 19.84
N GLU A 129 13.96 10.97 19.76
CA GLU A 129 15.00 9.96 20.01
C GLU A 129 15.08 9.00 18.81
N ARG A 130 16.28 8.80 18.27
CA ARG A 130 16.51 7.75 17.26
C ARG A 130 16.61 6.39 17.97
N ILE A 131 15.73 5.47 17.61
CA ILE A 131 15.66 4.13 18.23
C ILE A 131 16.38 3.07 17.40
N SER A 132 16.48 3.32 16.09
CA SER A 132 17.21 2.46 15.17
C SER A 132 17.97 3.29 14.16
N GLU A 133 19.20 2.87 13.89
CA GLU A 133 20.07 3.48 12.88
C GLU A 133 19.60 3.12 11.47
N LEU A 134 19.99 3.93 10.48
CA LEU A 134 19.65 3.67 9.08
C LEU A 134 20.31 2.38 8.60
N GLY A 135 19.50 1.37 8.29
CA GLY A 135 19.99 0.04 7.94
C GLY A 135 18.94 -0.85 7.28
N GLY A 136 19.41 -1.96 6.72
CA GLY A 136 18.59 -2.92 5.97
C GLY A 136 18.22 -4.21 6.72
N ASN A 137 18.48 -4.30 8.04
CA ASN A 137 18.17 -5.51 8.80
C ASN A 137 16.82 -5.37 9.53
N PRO A 138 15.77 -6.10 9.12
CA PRO A 138 14.44 -6.00 9.73
C PRO A 138 14.42 -6.44 11.19
N ALA A 139 15.17 -7.47 11.57
CA ALA A 139 15.14 -8.01 12.93
C ALA A 139 15.62 -6.98 13.97
N LYS A 140 16.66 -6.21 13.64
CA LYS A 140 17.16 -5.14 14.53
C LYS A 140 16.12 -4.04 14.72
N HIS A 141 15.44 -3.65 13.65
CA HIS A 141 14.39 -2.64 13.69
C HIS A 141 13.21 -3.08 14.56
N LEU A 142 12.75 -4.32 14.38
CA LEU A 142 11.65 -4.90 15.15
C LEU A 142 12.00 -5.05 16.64
N GLU A 143 13.22 -5.47 16.96
CA GLU A 143 13.69 -5.57 18.35
C GLU A 143 13.73 -4.20 19.03
N SER A 144 14.22 -3.15 18.34
CA SER A 144 14.21 -1.78 18.85
C SER A 144 12.80 -1.24 19.08
N LEU A 145 11.86 -1.55 18.18
CA LEU A 145 10.47 -1.10 18.29
C LEU A 145 9.78 -1.72 19.52
N ARG A 146 9.95 -3.03 19.73
CA ARG A 146 9.38 -3.75 20.87
C ARG A 146 9.92 -3.28 22.22
N LYS A 147 11.19 -2.86 22.29
CA LYS A 147 11.83 -2.44 23.54
C LYS A 147 11.36 -1.10 24.09
N LYS A 148 10.81 -0.21 23.25
CA LYS A 148 10.50 1.19 23.62
C LYS A 148 9.00 1.53 23.64
N ALA A 149 8.14 0.60 24.04
CA ALA A 149 6.69 0.80 24.11
C ALA A 149 6.22 1.60 25.36
N SER A 150 6.69 2.83 25.53
CA SER A 150 6.24 3.73 26.61
C SER A 150 5.80 5.07 26.04
N THR A 151 4.61 5.52 26.40
CA THR A 151 4.03 6.82 26.05
C THR A 151 4.33 7.86 27.13
N ALA A 152 4.66 9.08 26.74
CA ALA A 152 4.81 10.20 27.66
C ALA A 152 4.76 11.56 26.95
N GLY A 153 4.18 12.56 27.64
CA GLY A 153 4.20 13.95 27.23
C GLY A 153 3.54 14.21 25.88
N GLU A 154 4.11 15.14 25.11
CA GLU A 154 3.64 15.57 23.79
C GLU A 154 4.67 15.29 22.69
N ILE A 155 4.23 15.26 21.44
CA ILE A 155 5.08 15.12 20.25
C ILE A 155 5.82 16.43 19.95
N SER A 156 7.06 16.32 19.46
CA SER A 156 7.78 17.42 18.82
C SER A 156 8.13 17.05 17.38
N LEU A 157 7.40 17.65 16.44
CA LEU A 157 7.63 17.48 15.01
C LEU A 157 8.95 18.09 14.57
N GLN A 158 9.30 19.29 15.05
CA GLN A 158 10.51 19.99 14.65
C GLN A 158 11.76 19.16 14.99
N ASN A 159 11.90 18.73 16.25
CA ASN A 159 13.05 17.95 16.69
C ASN A 159 13.15 16.61 15.92
N SER A 160 11.99 15.98 15.64
CA SER A 160 11.94 14.71 14.91
C SER A 160 12.36 14.88 13.45
N LEU A 161 11.91 15.96 12.80
CA LEU A 161 12.26 16.31 11.42
C LEU A 161 13.73 16.72 11.28
N GLU A 162 14.27 17.47 12.24
CA GLU A 162 15.69 17.85 12.26
C GLU A 162 16.60 16.62 12.39
N LEU A 163 16.25 15.69 13.28
CA LEU A 163 16.99 14.44 13.46
C LEU A 163 16.89 13.51 12.22
N ALA A 164 15.72 13.46 11.58
CA ALA A 164 15.54 12.76 10.31
C ALA A 164 16.39 13.39 9.21
N ARG A 165 16.39 14.73 9.11
CA ARG A 165 17.16 15.50 8.14
C ARG A 165 18.67 15.29 8.30
N GLU A 166 19.19 15.29 9.53
CA GLU A 166 20.61 15.04 9.80
C GLU A 166 21.07 13.69 9.19
N SER A 167 20.25 12.66 9.37
CA SER A 167 20.52 11.31 8.86
C SER A 167 20.39 11.24 7.33
N LEU A 168 19.39 11.88 6.74
CA LEU A 168 19.08 11.81 5.31
C LEU A 168 19.93 12.76 4.45
N ARG A 169 20.46 13.84 5.02
CA ARG A 169 21.30 14.82 4.29
C ARG A 169 22.57 14.19 3.75
N LEU A 170 23.16 13.25 4.49
CA LEU A 170 24.37 12.53 4.10
C LEU A 170 24.14 11.55 2.94
N MET A 171 22.88 11.21 2.65
CA MET A 171 22.56 10.25 1.60
C MET A 171 22.69 10.89 0.20
N PRO A 172 23.17 10.13 -0.80
CA PRO A 172 23.38 10.65 -2.15
C PRO A 172 22.12 11.20 -2.82
N SER A 173 22.28 12.13 -3.77
CA SER A 173 21.19 12.79 -4.51
C SER A 173 20.33 11.86 -5.37
N HIS A 174 20.86 10.71 -5.81
CA HIS A 174 20.15 9.73 -6.64
C HIS A 174 19.21 8.82 -5.84
N THR A 175 19.23 8.90 -4.50
CA THR A 175 18.39 8.11 -3.61
C THR A 175 17.12 8.89 -3.25
N SER A 176 16.00 8.19 -3.05
CA SER A 176 14.81 8.85 -2.50
C SER A 176 14.97 8.99 -0.98
N LYS A 177 14.80 10.22 -0.50
CA LYS A 177 14.85 10.57 0.91
C LYS A 177 13.42 10.77 1.39
N GLU A 178 12.96 9.88 2.25
CA GLU A 178 11.55 9.80 2.62
C GLU A 178 11.40 9.83 4.13
N VAL A 179 10.41 10.56 4.61
CA VAL A 179 10.00 10.59 6.02
C VAL A 179 8.52 10.25 6.09
N LEU A 180 8.16 9.27 6.91
CA LEU A 180 6.78 8.90 7.19
C LEU A 180 6.49 9.16 8.66
N ILE A 181 5.53 10.04 8.94
CA ILE A 181 5.14 10.42 10.30
C ILE A 181 3.81 9.75 10.63
N ILE A 182 3.77 8.97 11.71
CA ILE A 182 2.53 8.44 12.29
C ILE A 182 2.22 9.30 13.52
N MET A 183 1.21 10.15 13.42
CA MET A 183 0.88 11.17 14.42
C MET A 183 -0.49 10.91 15.04
N GLY A 184 -0.53 10.71 16.36
CA GLY A 184 -1.78 10.57 17.12
C GLY A 184 -2.18 11.86 17.84
N GLY A 185 -1.21 12.68 18.23
CA GLY A 185 -1.44 14.00 18.81
C GLY A 185 -2.05 14.97 17.80
N LEU A 186 -2.87 15.91 18.29
CA LEU A 186 -3.41 17.02 17.49
C LEU A 186 -2.57 18.29 17.60
N ALA A 187 -1.69 18.34 18.59
CA ALA A 187 -0.78 19.44 18.87
C ALA A 187 0.67 18.91 18.85
N SER A 188 1.60 19.80 18.48
CA SER A 188 3.04 19.57 18.53
C SER A 188 3.66 20.65 19.41
N CYS A 189 4.55 20.26 20.31
CA CYS A 189 5.34 21.15 21.15
C CYS A 189 6.74 21.28 20.57
N ASP A 190 6.97 22.34 19.81
CA ASP A 190 8.23 22.60 19.12
C ASP A 190 8.96 23.81 19.71
N PRO A 191 10.31 23.79 19.78
CA PRO A 191 11.08 24.87 20.39
C PRO A 191 11.16 26.14 19.54
N GLY A 192 10.96 26.04 18.23
CA GLY A 192 11.12 27.15 17.29
C GLY A 192 10.09 27.13 16.14
N ASP A 193 10.43 27.84 15.07
CA ASP A 193 9.58 27.96 13.89
C ASP A 193 9.75 26.78 12.94
N ILE A 194 8.78 25.86 12.98
CA ILE A 194 8.73 24.67 12.11
C ILE A 194 8.69 25.03 10.61
N PHE A 195 8.18 26.20 10.21
CA PHE A 195 8.12 26.58 8.80
C PHE A 195 9.51 26.74 8.17
N GLN A 196 10.50 27.12 8.97
CA GLN A 196 11.91 27.17 8.54
C GLN A 196 12.44 25.76 8.32
N THR A 197 12.17 24.83 9.23
CA THR A 197 12.53 23.41 9.09
C THR A 197 11.90 22.78 7.85
N ILE A 198 10.63 23.09 7.57
CA ILE A 198 9.94 22.64 6.34
C ILE A 198 10.64 23.16 5.09
N SER A 199 11.02 24.45 5.07
CA SER A 199 11.74 25.05 3.95
C SER A 199 13.12 24.40 3.74
N LEU A 200 13.81 24.04 4.83
CA LEU A 200 15.09 23.34 4.79
C LEU A 200 14.95 21.89 4.25
N LEU A 201 13.87 21.19 4.59
CA LEU A 201 13.57 19.86 4.04
C LEU A 201 13.27 19.90 2.54
N GLU A 202 12.55 20.93 2.07
CA GLU A 202 12.30 21.16 0.66
C GLU A 202 13.60 21.39 -0.12
N LEU A 203 14.52 22.18 0.43
CA LEU A 203 15.85 22.42 -0.16
C LEU A 203 16.68 21.15 -0.28
N ASP A 204 16.63 20.27 0.73
CA ASP A 204 17.34 18.99 0.73
C ASP A 204 16.62 17.87 -0.06
N ASN A 205 15.49 18.20 -0.72
CA ASN A 205 14.64 17.31 -1.52
C ASN A 205 14.21 16.05 -0.75
N ILE A 206 13.79 16.24 0.52
CA ILE A 206 13.25 15.20 1.39
C ILE A 206 11.73 15.21 1.28
N HIS A 207 11.12 14.07 0.97
CA HIS A 207 9.68 13.93 0.88
C HIS A 207 9.09 13.50 2.23
N CYS A 208 8.17 14.28 2.80
CA CYS A 208 7.55 13.97 4.09
C CYS A 208 6.07 13.65 3.92
N SER A 209 5.65 12.45 4.32
CA SER A 209 4.25 12.02 4.35
C SER A 209 3.79 11.85 5.79
N VAL A 210 2.52 12.13 6.06
CA VAL A 210 1.95 12.10 7.42
C VAL A 210 0.65 11.31 7.44
N ILE A 211 0.59 10.30 8.30
CA ILE A 211 -0.64 9.57 8.65
C ILE A 211 -1.11 10.09 10.01
N GLY A 212 -2.22 10.84 10.01
CA GLY A 212 -2.88 11.30 11.23
C GLY A 212 -3.89 10.28 11.76
N LEU A 213 -3.86 9.97 13.05
CA LEU A 213 -4.73 8.94 13.63
C LEU A 213 -6.16 9.43 13.94
N SER A 214 -6.40 10.73 14.07
CA SER A 214 -7.72 11.22 14.51
C SER A 214 -8.26 12.37 13.66
N ALA A 215 -7.45 13.39 13.40
CA ALA A 215 -7.89 14.53 12.63
C ALA A 215 -6.78 15.04 11.70
N GLU A 216 -7.20 15.85 10.73
CA GLU A 216 -6.29 16.57 9.85
C GLU A 216 -5.66 17.75 10.62
N VAL A 217 -4.34 17.77 10.70
CA VAL A 217 -3.60 18.89 11.31
C VAL A 217 -3.05 19.77 10.20
N ARG A 218 -3.38 21.07 10.23
CA ARG A 218 -3.02 21.99 9.14
C ARG A 218 -1.51 22.08 8.89
N ILE A 219 -0.68 22.02 9.93
CA ILE A 219 0.78 22.05 9.76
C ILE A 219 1.31 20.80 9.04
N CYS A 220 0.72 19.63 9.32
CA CYS A 220 1.07 18.37 8.67
C CYS A 220 0.66 18.36 7.20
N LYS A 221 -0.52 18.91 6.87
CA LYS A 221 -0.95 19.12 5.48
C LYS A 221 0.02 20.02 4.74
N TYR A 222 0.37 21.16 5.32
CA TYR A 222 1.32 22.12 4.73
C TYR A 222 2.71 21.50 4.52
N LEU A 223 3.22 20.75 5.50
CA LEU A 223 4.48 19.98 5.39
C LEU A 223 4.43 19.00 4.20
N ALA A 224 3.37 18.20 4.10
CA ALA A 224 3.23 17.20 3.04
C ALA A 224 3.13 17.85 1.66
N GLU A 225 2.32 18.90 1.50
CA GLU A 225 2.17 19.62 0.23
C GLU A 225 3.49 20.27 -0.23
N LYS A 226 4.23 20.90 0.70
CA LYS A 226 5.52 21.54 0.40
C LYS A 226 6.61 20.54 0.05
N THR A 227 6.66 19.42 0.75
CA THR A 227 7.67 18.38 0.53
C THR A 227 7.26 17.33 -0.51
N LYS A 228 6.14 17.53 -1.22
CA LYS A 228 5.59 16.57 -2.22
C LYS A 228 5.29 15.18 -1.65
N GLY A 229 4.99 15.11 -0.36
CA GLY A 229 4.45 13.91 0.26
C GLY A 229 2.92 13.90 0.27
N VAL A 230 2.35 13.00 1.06
CA VAL A 230 0.89 12.83 1.18
C VAL A 230 0.50 12.93 2.64
N HIS A 231 -0.60 13.63 2.93
CA HIS A 231 -1.23 13.64 4.24
C HIS A 231 -2.55 12.88 4.19
N ASN A 232 -2.67 11.83 4.98
CA ASN A 232 -3.88 11.01 5.10
C ASN A 232 -4.33 10.96 6.56
N VAL A 233 -5.65 10.89 6.78
CA VAL A 233 -6.25 10.69 8.10
C VAL A 233 -6.93 9.33 8.10
N ILE A 234 -6.68 8.54 9.15
CA ILE A 234 -7.28 7.21 9.27
C ILE A 234 -8.77 7.32 9.63
N ILE A 235 -9.53 6.27 9.32
CA ILE A 235 -10.95 6.17 9.63
C ILE A 235 -11.16 4.93 10.50
N ASP A 236 -10.61 3.80 10.06
CA ASP A 236 -10.69 2.51 10.72
C ASP A 236 -9.36 1.75 10.67
N GLU A 237 -9.28 0.63 11.38
CA GLU A 237 -8.09 -0.23 11.46
C GLU A 237 -7.65 -0.74 10.07
N SER A 238 -8.61 -1.06 9.19
CA SER A 238 -8.30 -1.56 7.84
C SER A 238 -7.77 -0.44 6.94
N HIS A 239 -8.35 0.76 7.02
CA HIS A 239 -7.85 1.93 6.32
C HIS A 239 -6.46 2.34 6.80
N PHE A 240 -6.17 2.26 8.11
CA PHE A 240 -4.82 2.54 8.60
C PHE A 240 -3.78 1.59 8.00
N ARG A 241 -4.06 0.28 8.01
CA ARG A 241 -3.20 -0.71 7.35
C ARG A 241 -3.00 -0.37 5.87
N ASP A 242 -4.06 -0.03 5.17
CA ASP A 242 -4.01 0.31 3.75
C ASP A 242 -3.17 1.56 3.47
N MET A 243 -3.34 2.63 4.25
CA MET A 243 -2.55 3.86 4.12
C MET A 243 -1.07 3.60 4.38
N LEU A 244 -0.75 2.81 5.41
CA LEU A 244 0.63 2.43 5.71
C LEU A 244 1.24 1.61 4.55
N PHE A 245 0.50 0.64 4.03
CA PHE A 245 0.99 -0.26 2.97
C PHE A 245 1.11 0.43 1.61
N GLN A 246 0.39 1.53 1.36
CA GLN A 246 0.61 2.36 0.16
C GLN A 246 2.04 2.91 0.08
N HIS A 247 2.67 3.20 1.23
CA HIS A 247 4.05 3.67 1.28
C HIS A 247 5.09 2.55 1.01
N ILE A 248 4.68 1.30 0.87
CA ILE A 248 5.57 0.20 0.43
C ILE A 248 5.93 0.39 -1.04
N THR A 249 5.00 0.89 -1.85
CA THR A 249 5.28 1.14 -3.26
C THR A 249 6.20 2.36 -3.41
N PRO A 250 7.31 2.25 -4.15
CA PRO A 250 8.23 3.37 -4.35
C PRO A 250 7.53 4.56 -5.01
N PRO A 251 7.65 5.78 -4.45
CA PRO A 251 7.03 6.96 -5.05
C PRO A 251 7.66 7.27 -6.42
N PRO A 252 6.92 7.96 -7.29
CA PRO A 252 7.47 8.44 -8.56
C PRO A 252 8.63 9.39 -8.29
N ALA A 253 9.74 9.19 -9.01
CA ALA A 253 10.91 10.05 -8.92
C ALA A 253 10.58 11.45 -9.44
N SER A 254 10.97 12.47 -8.69
CA SER A 254 10.92 13.86 -9.14
C SER A 254 11.82 14.03 -10.36
N SER A 255 11.47 14.94 -11.28
CA SER A 255 12.31 15.26 -12.44
C SER A 255 13.71 15.76 -12.06
N ARG A 256 13.88 16.27 -10.83
CA ARG A 256 15.15 16.74 -10.28
C ARG A 256 16.10 15.62 -9.86
N THR A 257 15.63 14.39 -9.71
CA THR A 257 16.46 13.27 -9.25
C THR A 257 17.34 12.78 -10.40
N GLU A 258 18.66 12.84 -10.21
CA GLU A 258 19.63 12.40 -11.20
C GLU A 258 19.63 10.88 -11.36
N ALA A 259 19.60 10.41 -12.62
CA ALA A 259 19.75 9.00 -12.94
C ALA A 259 21.24 8.66 -13.04
N LEU A 260 21.84 8.25 -11.92
CA LEU A 260 23.25 7.87 -11.84
C LEU A 260 23.41 6.35 -11.93
N LEU A 261 24.43 5.91 -12.67
CA LEU A 261 24.85 4.51 -12.71
C LEU A 261 25.73 4.21 -11.50
N ILE A 262 25.27 3.29 -10.64
CA ILE A 262 25.99 2.91 -9.42
C ILE A 262 26.66 1.55 -9.61
N ARG A 263 27.89 1.44 -9.11
CA ARG A 263 28.59 0.17 -9.04
C ARG A 263 27.99 -0.69 -7.91
N MET A 264 27.52 -1.88 -8.26
CA MET A 264 27.00 -2.86 -7.30
C MET A 264 27.86 -4.13 -7.33
N GLY A 265 27.99 -4.79 -6.19
CA GLY A 265 28.70 -6.06 -6.06
C GLY A 265 27.72 -7.23 -5.90
N PHE A 266 27.91 -8.28 -6.71
CA PHE A 266 27.21 -9.56 -6.56
C PHE A 266 28.14 -10.57 -5.88
N PRO A 267 28.08 -10.72 -4.54
CA PRO A 267 28.98 -11.60 -3.83
C PRO A 267 28.57 -13.07 -4.00
N ARG A 268 29.57 -13.95 -3.98
CA ARG A 268 29.33 -15.40 -3.95
C ARG A 268 29.15 -15.86 -2.50
N GLN A 269 28.23 -16.79 -2.28
CA GLN A 269 28.06 -17.43 -0.99
C GLN A 269 29.21 -18.42 -0.76
N ASN A 270 29.87 -18.30 0.39
CA ASN A 270 30.87 -19.23 0.88
C ASN A 270 30.27 -20.03 2.04
N LEU A 271 30.24 -21.35 1.90
CA LEU A 271 29.68 -22.29 2.87
C LEU A 271 30.77 -22.92 3.77
N SER A 272 31.91 -22.24 3.97
CA SER A 272 33.01 -22.77 4.78
C SER A 272 32.54 -23.15 6.19
N LYS A 273 32.82 -24.40 6.60
CA LYS A 273 32.55 -24.92 7.95
C LYS A 273 33.41 -24.25 9.02
N ALA A 274 34.60 -23.77 8.64
CA ALA A 274 35.46 -23.00 9.54
C ALA A 274 34.84 -21.62 9.83
N ALA A 275 34.73 -21.29 11.12
CA ALA A 275 34.27 -19.98 11.55
C ALA A 275 35.34 -18.93 11.26
N THR A 276 35.01 -17.97 10.41
CA THR A 276 35.89 -16.85 10.07
C THR A 276 35.24 -15.54 10.50
N LEU A 277 36.08 -14.55 10.81
CA LEU A 277 35.65 -13.25 11.29
C LEU A 277 34.80 -12.53 10.22
N CYS A 278 33.62 -12.07 10.61
CA CYS A 278 32.78 -11.24 9.75
C CYS A 278 33.22 -9.77 9.84
N ALA A 279 33.41 -9.12 8.70
CA ALA A 279 33.79 -7.70 8.65
C ALA A 279 32.68 -6.76 9.14
N CYS A 280 31.41 -7.18 9.06
CA CYS A 280 30.25 -6.35 9.45
C CYS A 280 30.12 -6.21 10.97
N HIS A 281 30.23 -7.32 11.70
CA HIS A 281 29.94 -7.38 13.14
C HIS A 281 31.16 -7.72 14.00
N LYS A 282 32.31 -8.02 13.38
CA LYS A 282 33.52 -8.51 14.06
C LYS A 282 33.26 -9.76 14.92
N LEU A 283 32.27 -10.56 14.52
CA LEU A 283 31.89 -11.82 15.14
C LEU A 283 32.30 -12.98 14.23
N PHE A 284 32.70 -14.10 14.83
CA PHE A 284 32.95 -15.33 14.11
C PHE A 284 31.62 -15.93 13.63
N ARG A 285 31.50 -16.18 12.34
CA ARG A 285 30.36 -16.90 11.76
C ARG A 285 30.85 -18.00 10.84
N ALA A 286 30.19 -19.15 10.84
CA ALA A 286 30.37 -20.18 9.82
C ALA A 286 29.64 -19.74 8.54
N GLY A 287 30.33 -19.74 7.40
CA GLY A 287 29.78 -19.24 6.14
C GLY A 287 29.49 -17.73 6.07
N GLY A 288 29.24 -17.24 4.86
CA GLY A 288 28.94 -15.83 4.58
C GLY A 288 29.11 -15.50 3.10
N TYR A 289 29.02 -14.22 2.76
CA TYR A 289 29.16 -13.70 1.41
C TYR A 289 30.52 -13.01 1.24
N ILE A 290 31.21 -13.26 0.14
CA ILE A 290 32.53 -12.66 -0.13
C ILE A 290 32.34 -11.46 -1.05
N CYS A 291 32.77 -10.28 -0.59
CA CYS A 291 32.79 -9.07 -1.40
C CYS A 291 33.67 -9.27 -2.66
N PRO A 292 33.19 -8.97 -3.87
CA PRO A 292 33.97 -9.15 -5.09
C PRO A 292 35.17 -8.20 -5.21
N GLN A 293 35.11 -7.03 -4.54
CA GLN A 293 36.16 -6.00 -4.65
C GLN A 293 37.27 -6.18 -3.62
N CYS A 294 36.94 -6.24 -2.33
CA CYS A 294 37.93 -6.33 -1.25
C CYS A 294 38.08 -7.73 -0.65
N LYS A 295 37.29 -8.72 -1.10
CA LYS A 295 37.26 -10.09 -0.58
C LYS A 295 36.88 -10.20 0.91
N ALA A 296 36.41 -9.12 1.52
CA ALA A 296 35.91 -9.13 2.89
C ALA A 296 34.66 -10.01 3.00
N LYS A 297 34.54 -10.70 4.13
CA LYS A 297 33.39 -11.56 4.44
C LYS A 297 32.28 -10.76 5.10
N CYS A 298 31.11 -10.76 4.48
CA CYS A 298 29.87 -10.17 4.97
C CYS A 298 28.89 -11.29 5.39
N CYS A 299 28.13 -11.09 6.46
CA CYS A 299 27.23 -12.14 6.97
C CYS A 299 25.85 -12.15 6.34
N GLU A 300 25.35 -10.99 5.93
CA GLU A 300 23.97 -10.79 5.47
C GLU A 300 23.98 -9.96 4.18
N LEU A 301 22.96 -10.16 3.35
CA LEU A 301 22.67 -9.37 2.17
C LEU A 301 21.22 -8.91 2.22
N PRO A 302 20.88 -7.75 1.67
CA PRO A 302 21.77 -6.76 1.07
C PRO A 302 22.47 -5.89 2.13
N THR A 303 23.72 -5.50 1.89
CA THR A 303 24.48 -4.66 2.83
C THR A 303 25.56 -3.86 2.11
N THR A 304 26.00 -2.75 2.71
CA THR A 304 27.18 -2.01 2.24
C THR A 304 28.44 -2.63 2.85
N CYS A 305 29.47 -2.85 2.03
CA CYS A 305 30.70 -3.46 2.51
C CYS A 305 31.45 -2.50 3.44
N ALA A 306 31.67 -2.90 4.70
CA ALA A 306 32.36 -2.08 5.71
C ALA A 306 33.83 -1.73 5.36
N VAL A 307 34.44 -2.44 4.40
CA VAL A 307 35.85 -2.24 4.02
C VAL A 307 35.99 -1.33 2.79
N CYS A 308 35.18 -1.56 1.75
CA CYS A 308 35.31 -0.84 0.47
C CYS A 308 34.12 0.06 0.11
N GLY A 309 33.06 0.06 0.92
CA GLY A 309 31.85 0.86 0.68
C GLY A 309 30.94 0.36 -0.45
N LEU A 310 31.32 -0.69 -1.19
CA LEU A 310 30.52 -1.24 -2.28
C LEU A 310 29.19 -1.83 -1.76
N THR A 311 28.07 -1.46 -2.38
CA THR A 311 26.76 -2.04 -2.08
C THR A 311 26.69 -3.47 -2.60
N LEU A 312 26.49 -4.43 -1.70
CA LEU A 312 26.42 -5.86 -1.99
C LEU A 312 24.97 -6.32 -2.02
N VAL A 313 24.56 -6.88 -3.15
CA VAL A 313 23.17 -7.31 -3.40
C VAL A 313 23.18 -8.66 -4.13
N SER A 314 22.14 -9.47 -3.94
CA SER A 314 21.94 -10.70 -4.72
C SER A 314 21.02 -10.42 -5.92
N SER A 315 21.21 -11.13 -7.03
CA SER A 315 20.32 -10.99 -8.19
C SER A 315 18.83 -11.21 -7.86
N PRO A 316 18.45 -12.18 -7.00
CA PRO A 316 17.06 -12.34 -6.57
C PRO A 316 16.48 -11.12 -5.83
N HIS A 317 17.30 -10.38 -5.07
CA HIS A 317 16.83 -9.18 -4.38
C HIS A 317 16.46 -8.09 -5.38
N LEU A 318 17.29 -7.86 -6.40
CA LEU A 318 16.94 -6.90 -7.45
C LEU A 318 15.70 -7.37 -8.21
N ALA A 319 15.60 -8.67 -8.51
CA ALA A 319 14.47 -9.27 -9.22
C ALA A 319 13.13 -8.99 -8.52
N ARG A 320 13.08 -9.00 -7.19
CA ARG A 320 11.85 -8.71 -6.44
C ARG A 320 11.30 -7.32 -6.73
N SER A 321 12.13 -6.29 -6.90
CA SER A 321 11.63 -4.93 -7.18
C SER A 321 11.22 -4.66 -8.63
N TYR A 322 11.35 -5.63 -9.55
CA TYR A 322 11.02 -5.43 -10.97
C TYR A 322 9.54 -5.14 -11.21
N HIS A 323 8.64 -5.68 -10.38
CA HIS A 323 7.20 -5.46 -10.53
C HIS A 323 6.80 -3.99 -10.33
N HIS A 324 7.60 -3.19 -9.62
CA HIS A 324 7.40 -1.75 -9.52
C HIS A 324 7.79 -0.99 -10.81
N LEU A 325 8.77 -1.53 -11.57
CA LEU A 325 9.24 -0.92 -12.82
C LEU A 325 8.31 -1.23 -13.99
N PHE A 326 7.79 -2.46 -14.02
CA PHE A 326 6.88 -2.94 -15.05
C PHE A 326 5.59 -3.47 -14.41
N PRO A 327 4.74 -2.58 -13.88
CA PRO A 327 3.49 -3.00 -13.27
C PRO A 327 2.58 -3.65 -14.31
N LEU A 328 1.86 -4.71 -13.91
CA LEU A 328 0.88 -5.36 -14.76
C LEU A 328 -0.26 -4.40 -15.10
N ALA A 329 -0.68 -4.39 -16.37
CA ALA A 329 -1.82 -3.61 -16.80
C ALA A 329 -3.13 -4.14 -16.17
N PRO A 330 -3.99 -3.26 -15.63
CA PRO A 330 -5.23 -3.68 -14.99
C PRO A 330 -6.12 -4.42 -15.98
N PHE A 331 -6.70 -5.54 -15.55
CA PHE A 331 -7.58 -6.32 -16.39
C PHE A 331 -8.91 -5.60 -16.65
N ARG A 332 -9.39 -5.71 -17.89
CA ARG A 332 -10.65 -5.09 -18.33
C ARG A 332 -11.81 -5.92 -17.81
N GLU A 333 -12.78 -5.26 -17.19
CA GLU A 333 -14.01 -5.94 -16.78
C GLU A 333 -14.85 -6.23 -18.03
N VAL A 334 -15.27 -7.48 -18.17
CA VAL A 334 -16.18 -7.89 -19.24
C VAL A 334 -17.50 -8.27 -18.58
N PRO A 335 -18.63 -7.67 -19.00
CA PRO A 335 -19.93 -8.01 -18.44
C PRO A 335 -20.25 -9.47 -18.75
N LEU A 336 -20.66 -10.21 -17.71
CA LEU A 336 -21.21 -11.55 -17.86
C LEU A 336 -22.62 -11.40 -18.42
N ALA A 337 -22.89 -11.97 -19.60
CA ALA A 337 -24.25 -12.09 -20.09
C ALA A 337 -24.98 -13.13 -19.23
N HIS A 338 -25.64 -12.68 -18.16
CA HIS A 338 -26.59 -13.53 -17.45
C HIS A 338 -27.79 -13.76 -18.40
N PRO A 339 -28.14 -15.01 -18.73
CA PRO A 339 -29.44 -15.24 -19.36
C PRO A 339 -30.51 -14.76 -18.37
N PRO A 340 -31.49 -13.94 -18.80
CA PRO A 340 -32.59 -13.53 -17.93
C PRO A 340 -33.30 -14.80 -17.44
N ALA A 341 -33.60 -14.84 -16.13
CA ALA A 341 -34.20 -16.00 -15.46
C ALA A 341 -35.64 -16.31 -15.92
N ASP A 342 -36.23 -15.46 -16.77
CA ASP A 342 -37.61 -15.57 -17.22
C ASP A 342 -37.69 -15.63 -18.76
N ALA A 343 -37.26 -16.72 -19.37
CA ALA A 343 -37.59 -17.02 -20.76
C ALA A 343 -37.58 -18.54 -21.02
N ASN A 344 -38.70 -19.17 -20.73
CA ASN A 344 -39.05 -20.44 -21.36
C ASN A 344 -39.07 -20.23 -22.89
N GLY A 345 -38.31 -21.04 -23.62
CA GLY A 345 -38.57 -21.28 -25.04
C GLY A 345 -37.71 -20.51 -26.04
N LEU A 346 -36.69 -21.21 -26.56
CA LEU A 346 -36.52 -21.42 -28.00
C LEU A 346 -36.19 -20.24 -28.94
N LEU A 347 -35.54 -19.16 -28.47
CA LEU A 347 -34.94 -18.18 -29.41
C LEU A 347 -33.59 -17.57 -28.98
N ALA A 348 -32.72 -18.33 -28.32
CA ALA A 348 -31.35 -17.89 -28.00
C ALA A 348 -30.35 -18.16 -29.15
N GLY A 349 -30.76 -17.90 -30.40
CA GLY A 349 -29.99 -18.31 -31.59
C GLY A 349 -29.42 -17.20 -32.48
N LEU A 350 -29.92 -15.95 -32.43
CA LEU A 350 -29.67 -15.01 -33.55
C LEU A 350 -29.52 -13.54 -33.16
N VAL A 351 -28.72 -13.25 -32.13
CA VAL A 351 -28.07 -11.91 -32.03
C VAL A 351 -26.57 -12.09 -31.78
N ALA A 352 -25.93 -12.77 -32.73
CA ALA A 352 -24.48 -12.76 -32.89
C ALA A 352 -24.06 -11.46 -33.58
N ASN A 353 -24.15 -10.34 -32.87
CA ASN A 353 -23.49 -9.12 -33.28
C ASN A 353 -22.47 -8.72 -32.20
N SER A 354 -21.24 -9.16 -32.47
CA SER A 354 -19.98 -8.56 -32.03
C SER A 354 -19.65 -8.60 -30.53
N THR A 355 -18.61 -9.40 -30.25
CA THR A 355 -17.57 -9.20 -29.23
C THR A 355 -17.89 -9.51 -27.76
N THR A 356 -17.59 -10.76 -27.31
CA THR A 356 -16.40 -11.09 -26.47
C THR A 356 -16.54 -12.20 -25.41
N LEU A 357 -17.71 -12.77 -25.11
CA LEU A 357 -17.80 -13.73 -23.99
C LEU A 357 -18.31 -15.16 -24.32
N ALA A 358 -18.39 -15.52 -25.60
CA ALA A 358 -18.74 -16.90 -26.00
C ALA A 358 -17.53 -17.87 -26.03
N LEU A 359 -16.29 -17.39 -25.86
CA LEU A 359 -15.07 -18.20 -26.11
C LEU A 359 -14.38 -18.80 -24.87
N HIS A 360 -14.73 -18.40 -23.64
CA HIS A 360 -14.03 -18.89 -22.44
C HIS A 360 -15.00 -19.46 -21.40
N PRO A 361 -15.15 -20.80 -21.33
CA PRO A 361 -16.11 -21.46 -20.44
C PRO A 361 -15.69 -21.43 -18.96
N SER A 362 -14.43 -21.11 -18.66
CA SER A 362 -13.89 -21.10 -17.30
C SER A 362 -12.76 -20.09 -17.12
N CYS A 363 -12.47 -19.76 -15.85
CA CYS A 363 -11.34 -18.93 -15.44
C CYS A 363 -10.05 -19.66 -15.77
N ARG A 364 -9.12 -19.01 -16.46
CA ARG A 364 -7.85 -19.63 -16.84
C ARG A 364 -6.92 -19.91 -15.64
N GLY A 365 -7.12 -19.21 -14.52
CA GLY A 365 -6.31 -19.38 -13.30
C GLY A 365 -6.76 -20.52 -12.40
N CYS A 366 -8.06 -20.58 -12.08
CA CYS A 366 -8.62 -21.54 -11.12
C CYS A 366 -9.61 -22.54 -11.71
N SER A 367 -9.84 -22.49 -13.03
CA SER A 367 -10.77 -23.36 -13.75
C SER A 367 -12.24 -23.28 -13.29
N LYS A 368 -12.60 -22.31 -12.44
CA LYS A 368 -14.02 -22.05 -12.07
C LYS A 368 -14.83 -21.75 -13.34
N PRO A 369 -16.03 -22.31 -13.52
CA PRO A 369 -16.85 -22.05 -14.71
C PRO A 369 -17.39 -20.62 -14.71
N THR A 370 -17.44 -19.98 -15.89
CA THR A 370 -17.84 -18.57 -16.05
C THR A 370 -19.27 -18.31 -15.55
N ALA A 371 -20.16 -19.31 -15.62
CA ALA A 371 -21.51 -19.25 -15.08
C ALA A 371 -21.59 -19.05 -13.54
N THR A 372 -20.53 -19.40 -12.80
CA THR A 372 -20.46 -19.23 -11.34
C THR A 372 -19.76 -17.94 -10.93
N MET A 373 -19.22 -17.18 -11.88
CA MET A 373 -18.54 -15.92 -11.60
C MET A 373 -19.55 -14.78 -11.50
N ARG A 374 -19.24 -13.79 -10.67
CA ARG A 374 -20.00 -12.52 -10.60
C ARG A 374 -19.47 -11.50 -11.60
N SER A 375 -18.16 -11.50 -11.80
CA SER A 375 -17.45 -10.59 -12.70
C SER A 375 -16.31 -11.35 -13.38
N ALA A 376 -16.08 -11.03 -14.66
CA ALA A 376 -15.02 -11.58 -15.47
C ALA A 376 -14.01 -10.47 -15.81
N PHE A 377 -12.73 -10.78 -15.67
CA PHE A 377 -11.63 -9.87 -15.94
C PHE A 377 -10.76 -10.41 -17.06
N GLN A 378 -10.61 -9.63 -18.12
CA GLN A 378 -9.85 -10.00 -19.30
C GLN A 378 -8.48 -9.30 -19.33
N CYS A 379 -7.43 -10.10 -19.51
CA CYS A 379 -6.09 -9.57 -19.71
C CYS A 379 -6.00 -8.85 -21.08
N PRO A 380 -5.47 -7.61 -21.16
CA PRO A 380 -5.39 -6.87 -22.42
C PRO A 380 -4.39 -7.46 -23.43
N THR A 381 -3.43 -8.27 -22.97
CA THR A 381 -2.36 -8.83 -23.81
C THR A 381 -2.71 -10.20 -24.37
N CYS A 382 -3.09 -11.15 -23.51
CA CYS A 382 -3.40 -12.52 -23.92
C CYS A 382 -4.90 -12.79 -24.13
N CYS A 383 -5.77 -11.81 -23.85
CA CYS A 383 -7.23 -11.89 -23.97
C CYS A 383 -7.92 -13.00 -23.16
N HIS A 384 -7.21 -13.69 -22.25
CA HIS A 384 -7.78 -14.72 -21.38
C HIS A 384 -8.59 -14.10 -20.23
N VAL A 385 -9.58 -14.86 -19.75
CA VAL A 385 -10.53 -14.44 -18.71
C VAL A 385 -10.16 -15.04 -17.35
N TYR A 386 -10.28 -14.22 -16.30
CA TYR A 386 -10.04 -14.54 -14.90
C TYR A 386 -11.24 -14.13 -14.03
N CYS A 387 -11.46 -14.85 -12.92
CA CYS A 387 -12.41 -14.45 -11.89
C CYS A 387 -11.80 -13.37 -10.97
N LEU A 388 -12.61 -12.73 -10.13
CA LEU A 388 -12.17 -11.69 -9.19
C LEU A 388 -11.02 -12.14 -8.28
N ASP A 389 -11.12 -13.31 -7.65
CA ASP A 389 -10.06 -13.84 -6.79
C ASP A 389 -8.72 -13.97 -7.52
N CYS A 390 -8.76 -14.45 -8.78
CA CYS A 390 -7.57 -14.60 -9.61
C CYS A 390 -7.04 -13.24 -10.07
N ASP A 391 -7.90 -12.27 -10.39
CA ASP A 391 -7.50 -10.91 -10.72
C ASP A 391 -6.72 -10.28 -9.55
N ILE A 392 -7.27 -10.34 -8.34
CA ILE A 392 -6.63 -9.84 -7.13
C ILE A 392 -5.30 -10.56 -6.88
N PHE A 393 -5.28 -11.90 -6.91
CA PHE A 393 -4.05 -12.68 -6.68
C PHE A 393 -2.95 -12.40 -7.71
N ILE A 394 -3.32 -12.23 -8.98
CA ILE A 394 -2.38 -11.91 -10.05
C ILE A 394 -1.78 -10.51 -9.84
N HIS A 395 -2.57 -9.53 -9.43
CA HIS A 395 -2.09 -8.15 -9.25
C HIS A 395 -1.35 -7.94 -7.92
N ASP A 396 -1.75 -8.62 -6.84
CA ASP A 396 -1.17 -8.44 -5.50
C ASP A 396 0.04 -9.34 -5.21
N THR A 397 0.08 -10.57 -5.75
CA THR A 397 1.12 -11.55 -5.36
C THR A 397 2.01 -11.96 -6.53
N LEU A 398 1.44 -12.28 -7.70
CA LEU A 398 2.24 -12.76 -8.83
C LEU A 398 2.86 -11.60 -9.63
N HIS A 399 2.19 -10.46 -9.65
CA HIS A 399 2.49 -9.28 -10.48
C HIS A 399 2.71 -9.56 -11.97
N THR A 400 2.33 -10.75 -12.45
CA THR A 400 2.56 -11.23 -13.80
C THR A 400 1.38 -12.10 -14.21
N CYS A 401 0.86 -11.90 -15.43
CA CYS A 401 -0.21 -12.74 -15.97
C CYS A 401 0.34 -14.13 -16.35
N PRO A 402 -0.10 -15.23 -15.71
CA PRO A 402 0.43 -16.58 -15.97
C PRO A 402 0.24 -17.03 -17.42
N SER A 403 -0.86 -16.61 -18.05
CA SER A 403 -1.15 -16.99 -19.44
C SER A 403 -0.30 -16.23 -20.45
N CYS A 404 0.13 -15.00 -20.14
CA CYS A 404 1.09 -14.30 -20.99
C CYS A 404 2.46 -14.99 -20.96
N VAL A 405 2.91 -15.44 -19.79
CA VAL A 405 4.18 -16.17 -19.65
C VAL A 405 4.14 -17.49 -20.43
N ALA A 406 3.07 -18.27 -20.27
CA ALA A 406 2.92 -19.53 -20.99
C ALA A 406 2.92 -19.39 -22.53
N LEU A 407 2.38 -18.27 -23.06
CA LEU A 407 2.39 -17.98 -24.50
C LEU A 407 3.78 -17.57 -25.01
N LEU A 408 4.58 -16.90 -24.18
CA LEU A 408 5.97 -16.56 -24.49
C LEU A 408 6.84 -17.82 -24.56
N ASP A 409 6.67 -18.76 -23.63
CA ASP A 409 7.42 -20.02 -23.64
C ASP A 409 7.02 -20.92 -24.84
N GLY A 410 5.74 -20.94 -25.21
CA GLY A 410 5.26 -21.69 -26.37
C GLY A 410 5.79 -21.19 -27.72
N SER A 411 6.09 -19.90 -27.84
CA SER A 411 6.69 -19.31 -29.05
C SER A 411 8.22 -19.51 -29.10
N ALA A 412 8.89 -19.64 -27.96
CA ALA A 412 10.30 -20.04 -27.89
C ALA A 412 10.51 -21.52 -28.29
N VAL A 413 9.57 -22.41 -27.98
CA VAL A 413 9.63 -23.83 -28.39
C VAL A 413 9.33 -24.00 -29.90
N ALA A 414 8.48 -23.15 -30.48
CA ALA A 414 8.17 -23.20 -31.92
C ALA A 414 9.35 -22.73 -32.82
N ASN A 415 10.23 -21.85 -32.31
CA ASN A 415 11.42 -21.38 -33.02
C ASN A 415 12.72 -22.14 -32.63
N GLY A 416 12.61 -23.22 -31.84
CA GLY A 416 13.74 -24.07 -31.43
C GLY A 416 14.08 -25.20 -32.41
N GLY A 417 13.43 -25.26 -33.57
CA GLY A 417 13.78 -26.16 -34.65
C GLY A 417 14.80 -25.52 -35.60
N GLU A 418 16.01 -26.10 -35.64
CA GLU A 418 17.10 -25.83 -36.59
C GLU A 418 18.02 -24.62 -36.29
N SER A 419 19.07 -24.87 -35.50
CA SER A 419 20.48 -24.63 -35.90
C SER A 419 21.44 -24.83 -34.72
N SER A 420 21.61 -26.09 -34.30
CA SER A 420 22.78 -26.51 -33.52
C SER A 420 23.78 -27.18 -34.45
N SER A 421 24.80 -26.44 -34.87
CA SER A 421 26.22 -26.87 -34.88
C SER A 421 27.06 -26.01 -35.83
N GLN A 422 28.29 -25.74 -35.38
CA GLN A 422 29.41 -25.09 -36.07
C GLN A 422 29.51 -23.57 -35.94
N VAL A 423 30.07 -23.14 -34.81
CA VAL A 423 31.06 -22.04 -34.85
C VAL A 423 32.38 -22.61 -34.33
N SER A 424 33.28 -22.77 -35.29
CA SER A 424 34.67 -23.14 -35.16
C SER A 424 35.44 -22.13 -34.31
N SER A 425 36.29 -22.67 -33.46
CA SER A 425 37.50 -22.03 -32.97
C SER A 425 38.33 -21.46 -34.12
N GLN A 426 38.67 -20.17 -34.09
CA GLN A 426 39.95 -19.65 -34.57
C GLN A 426 40.12 -18.16 -34.22
N HIS A 427 41.23 -17.90 -33.52
CA HIS A 427 41.97 -16.65 -33.28
C HIS A 427 41.41 -15.57 -32.35
#